data_AF-C0LMJ2-F1
#
_entry.id   AF-C0LMJ2-F1
#
_cell.length_a   1.000
_cell.length_b   1.000
_cell.length_c   1.000
_cell.angle_alpha   90.00
_cell.angle_beta   90.00
_cell.angle_gamma   90.00
#
_symmetry.space_group_name_H-M   'P 1'
#
loop_
_entity.id
_entity.type
_entity.pdbx_description
1 polymer ?
#
loop_
_entity_poly.entity_id
_entity_poly.type
_entity_poly.pdbx_seq_one_letter_code
_entity_poly.pdbx_strand_id
1 'polypeptide(L)'
;MQITLAIKCPTCLSDSIKKNGIKVDGKQNYQCKDCKRQFIGDHALSYLGCKSGITRKILQLMVRGSGIRDIAEVERISIGKVLRTLTESTYEIQPQQSHYESLEVDEFWNFVGNKKNKQWLIYAYHRETGEIVAYVWGKR
;
A
#
# COMPACT_ATOMS: atom_id res chain seq x y z
N MET A 1 11.87 -34.44 -4.62
CA MET A 1 11.10 -33.30 -5.16
C MET A 1 11.90 -32.03 -4.91
N GLN A 2 12.53 -31.44 -5.93
CA GLN A 2 13.25 -30.16 -5.78
C GLN A 2 12.24 -29.02 -5.94
N ILE A 3 12.04 -28.21 -4.90
CA ILE A 3 11.21 -27.01 -4.97
C ILE A 3 12.10 -25.86 -5.43
N THR A 4 11.96 -25.42 -6.67
CA THR A 4 12.68 -24.27 -7.19
C THR A 4 11.98 -23.00 -6.74
N LEU A 5 12.53 -22.31 -5.72
CA LEU A 5 12.03 -21.01 -5.28
C LEU A 5 12.42 -19.94 -6.31
N ALA A 6 11.43 -19.36 -7.00
CA ALA A 6 11.64 -18.22 -7.89
C ALA A 6 11.94 -16.96 -7.05
N ILE A 7 13.15 -16.42 -7.18
CA ILE A 7 13.59 -15.22 -6.46
C ILE A 7 13.69 -14.06 -7.45
N LYS A 8 12.89 -13.01 -7.23
CA LYS A 8 12.90 -11.78 -8.03
C LYS A 8 13.45 -10.60 -7.26
N CYS A 9 13.98 -9.61 -7.96
CA CYS A 9 14.40 -8.36 -7.34
C CYS A 9 13.19 -7.60 -6.76
N PRO A 10 13.20 -7.22 -5.48
CA PRO A 10 12.08 -6.49 -4.87
C PRO A 10 11.97 -5.02 -5.31
N THR A 11 12.95 -4.49 -6.08
CA THR A 11 12.83 -3.15 -6.68
C THR A 11 12.32 -3.21 -8.11
N CYS A 12 13.01 -3.95 -8.98
CA CYS A 12 12.78 -3.90 -10.42
C CYS A 12 12.13 -5.18 -10.98
N LEU A 13 11.77 -6.14 -10.12
CA LEU A 13 11.13 -7.41 -10.49
C LEU A 13 11.93 -8.32 -11.44
N SER A 14 13.18 -7.96 -11.77
CA SER A 14 14.06 -8.77 -12.60
C SER A 14 14.40 -10.12 -11.96
N ASP A 15 14.53 -11.14 -12.82
CA ASP A 15 14.98 -12.49 -12.49
C ASP A 15 16.52 -12.63 -12.54
N SER A 16 17.23 -11.57 -12.96
CA SER A 16 18.69 -11.52 -13.09
C SER A 16 19.36 -11.34 -11.71
N ILE A 17 19.38 -12.41 -10.91
CA ILE A 17 19.83 -12.42 -9.52
C ILE A 17 21.10 -13.26 -9.35
N LYS A 18 22.05 -12.78 -8.54
CA LYS A 18 23.19 -13.58 -8.05
C LYS A 18 23.19 -13.68 -6.52
N LYS A 19 23.80 -14.74 -5.99
CA LYS A 19 24.17 -14.82 -4.56
C LYS A 19 25.27 -13.80 -4.25
N ASN A 20 25.18 -13.14 -3.10
CA ASN A 20 26.08 -12.05 -2.69
C ASN A 20 26.49 -12.18 -1.21
N GLY A 21 27.04 -13.34 -0.86
CA GLY A 21 27.46 -13.66 0.50
C GLY A 21 26.29 -13.99 1.44
N ILE A 22 26.60 -14.09 2.73
CA ILE A 22 25.65 -14.41 3.81
C ILE A 22 25.66 -13.24 4.79
N LYS A 23 24.49 -12.83 5.27
CA LYS A 23 24.36 -11.77 6.30
C LYS A 23 24.78 -12.29 7.67
N VAL A 24 25.01 -11.36 8.61
CA VAL A 24 25.40 -11.68 9.99
C VAL A 24 24.38 -12.60 10.69
N ASP A 25 23.11 -12.52 10.31
CA ASP A 25 22.03 -13.38 10.80
C ASP A 25 21.92 -14.74 10.07
N GLY A 26 22.95 -15.12 9.31
CA GLY A 26 23.04 -16.41 8.62
C GLY A 26 22.22 -16.52 7.33
N LYS A 27 21.51 -15.46 6.92
CA LYS A 27 20.63 -15.50 5.75
C LYS A 27 21.39 -15.25 4.46
N GLN A 28 21.03 -15.99 3.41
CA GLN A 28 21.56 -15.77 2.07
C GLN A 28 21.21 -14.35 1.59
N ASN A 29 22.24 -13.57 1.28
CA ASN A 29 22.10 -12.26 0.64
C ASN A 29 22.13 -12.46 -0.88
N TYR A 30 21.27 -11.74 -1.58
CA TYR A 30 21.18 -11.72 -3.04
C TYR A 30 21.48 -10.32 -3.54
N GLN A 31 21.96 -10.23 -4.77
CA GLN A 31 22.12 -8.96 -5.47
C GLN A 31 21.50 -9.05 -6.87
N CYS A 32 20.66 -8.08 -7.21
CA CYS A 32 20.16 -7.92 -8.57
C CYS A 32 21.29 -7.42 -9.48
N LYS A 33 21.49 -8.05 -10.63
CA LYS A 33 22.52 -7.64 -11.60
C LYS A 33 22.15 -6.35 -12.31
N ASP A 34 20.86 -6.04 -12.45
CA ASP A 34 20.38 -4.89 -13.21
C ASP A 34 20.40 -3.61 -12.36
N CYS A 35 19.67 -3.59 -11.23
CA CYS A 35 19.58 -2.41 -10.37
C CYS A 35 20.58 -2.40 -9.19
N LYS A 36 21.45 -3.42 -9.09
CA LYS A 36 22.47 -3.59 -8.03
C LYS A 36 21.94 -3.70 -6.59
N ARG A 37 20.61 -3.67 -6.38
CA ARG A 37 20.00 -3.83 -5.05
C ARG A 37 20.42 -5.14 -4.41
N GLN A 38 20.82 -5.05 -3.14
CA GLN A 38 21.02 -6.21 -2.28
C GLN A 38 19.77 -6.48 -1.44
N PHE A 39 19.42 -7.75 -1.26
CA PHE A 39 18.21 -8.15 -0.53
C PHE A 39 18.28 -9.59 -0.02
N ILE A 40 17.36 -9.92 0.88
CA ILE A 40 17.09 -11.29 1.32
C ILE A 40 15.80 -11.73 0.63
N GLY A 41 15.73 -12.99 0.19
CA GLY A 41 14.49 -13.52 -0.37
C GLY A 41 13.36 -13.61 0.67
N ASP A 42 12.11 -13.46 0.23
CA ASP A 42 10.94 -13.46 1.13
C ASP A 42 10.83 -14.70 2.01
N HIS A 43 11.27 -15.85 1.51
CA HIS A 43 11.29 -17.12 2.23
C HIS A 43 12.17 -17.09 3.49
N ALA A 44 13.16 -16.20 3.56
CA ALA A 44 14.08 -16.09 4.68
C ALA A 44 13.83 -14.84 5.55
N LEU A 45 12.81 -14.03 5.25
CA LEU A 45 12.46 -12.87 6.07
C LEU A 45 11.80 -13.30 7.40
N SER A 46 12.41 -12.91 8.52
CA SER A 46 11.89 -13.17 9.86
C SER A 46 10.70 -12.29 10.23
N TYR A 47 10.71 -11.03 9.77
CA TYR A 47 9.62 -10.10 10.04
C TYR A 47 8.65 -10.06 8.85
N LEU A 48 7.39 -10.40 9.11
CA LEU A 48 6.34 -10.50 8.08
C LEU A 48 6.05 -9.15 7.41
N GLY A 49 6.25 -8.04 8.12
CA GLY A 49 6.09 -6.69 7.57
C GLY A 49 7.09 -6.30 6.49
N CYS A 50 8.13 -7.12 6.27
CA CYS A 50 9.08 -6.96 5.16
C CYS A 50 8.76 -7.84 3.95
N LYS A 51 7.84 -8.81 4.08
CA LYS A 51 7.49 -9.71 2.97
C LYS A 51 6.84 -8.94 1.84
N SER A 52 7.16 -9.33 0.61
CA SER A 52 6.47 -8.79 -0.56
C SER A 52 4.94 -8.98 -0.44
N GLY A 53 4.20 -8.01 -0.97
CA GLY A 53 2.73 -8.04 -0.96
C GLY A 53 2.04 -7.60 0.34
N ILE A 54 2.76 -7.44 1.47
CA ILE A 54 2.15 -7.00 2.73
C ILE A 54 1.50 -5.63 2.61
N THR A 55 2.11 -4.70 1.86
CA THR A 55 1.55 -3.37 1.58
C THR A 55 0.17 -3.48 0.92
N ARG A 56 0.05 -4.32 -0.10
CA ARG A 56 -1.22 -4.53 -0.81
C ARG A 56 -2.29 -5.08 0.13
N LYS A 57 -1.93 -6.04 0.98
CA LYS A 57 -2.86 -6.59 1.97
C LYS A 57 -3.33 -5.57 2.99
N ILE A 58 -2.41 -4.76 3.53
CA ILE A 58 -2.76 -3.66 4.46
C ILE A 58 -3.79 -2.74 3.83
N LEU A 59 -3.55 -2.28 2.59
CA LEU A 59 -4.47 -1.40 1.87
C LEU A 59 -5.82 -2.07 1.62
N GLN A 60 -5.81 -3.34 1.20
CA GLN A 60 -7.04 -4.11 0.97
C GLN A 60 -7.87 -4.25 2.25
N LEU A 61 -7.26 -4.60 3.38
CA LEU A 61 -7.96 -4.75 4.65
C LEU A 61 -8.56 -3.41 5.14
N MET A 62 -7.84 -2.29 4.95
CA MET A 62 -8.39 -0.97 5.26
C MET A 62 -9.63 -0.65 4.42
N VAL A 63 -9.60 -0.93 3.10
CA VAL A 63 -10.77 -0.74 2.22
C VAL A 63 -11.94 -1.63 2.63
N ARG A 64 -11.67 -2.79 3.23
CA ARG A 64 -12.69 -3.70 3.79
C ARG A 64 -13.20 -3.29 5.18
N GLY A 65 -12.68 -2.20 5.75
CA GLY A 65 -13.13 -1.66 7.04
C GLY A 65 -12.42 -2.24 8.27
N SER A 66 -11.34 -3.03 8.10
CA SER A 66 -10.55 -3.48 9.25
C SER A 66 -9.81 -2.31 9.90
N GLY A 67 -9.89 -2.23 11.23
CA GLY A 67 -9.18 -1.20 11.99
C GLY A 67 -7.66 -1.43 12.00
N ILE A 68 -6.88 -0.38 12.24
CA ILE A 68 -5.40 -0.44 12.25
C ILE A 68 -4.85 -1.53 13.18
N ARG A 69 -5.43 -1.67 14.38
CA ARG A 69 -5.03 -2.72 15.35
C ARG A 69 -5.41 -4.12 14.88
N ASP A 70 -6.57 -4.26 14.25
CA ASP A 70 -7.06 -5.54 13.70
C ASP A 70 -6.14 -6.02 12.57
N ILE A 71 -5.76 -5.11 11.66
CA ILE A 71 -4.78 -5.42 10.59
C ILE A 71 -3.44 -5.86 11.17
N ALA A 72 -2.94 -5.14 12.17
CA ALA A 72 -1.67 -5.46 12.82
C ALA A 72 -1.70 -6.87 13.45
N GLU A 73 -2.82 -7.22 14.09
CA GLU A 73 -3.03 -8.53 14.70
C GLU A 73 -3.15 -9.65 13.65
N VAL A 74 -4.07 -9.50 12.68
CA VAL A 74 -4.37 -10.51 11.66
C VAL A 74 -3.14 -10.81 10.79
N GLU A 75 -2.42 -9.78 10.35
CA GLU A 75 -1.22 -9.95 9.52
C GLU A 75 0.06 -10.14 10.35
N ARG A 76 -0.04 -10.08 11.69
CA ARG A 76 1.08 -10.25 12.64
C ARG A 76 2.25 -9.32 12.32
N ILE A 77 1.94 -8.04 12.15
CA ILE A 77 2.88 -6.96 11.87
C ILE A 77 2.72 -5.84 12.90
N SER A 78 3.73 -4.99 13.02
CA SER A 78 3.65 -3.85 13.93
C SER A 78 2.60 -2.83 13.47
N ILE A 79 1.93 -2.20 14.43
CA ILE A 79 1.03 -1.06 14.20
C ILE A 79 1.76 0.04 13.42
N GLY A 80 3.03 0.29 13.74
CA GLY A 80 3.86 1.27 13.04
C GLY A 80 4.03 0.95 11.55
N LYS A 81 4.14 -0.33 11.17
CA LYS A 81 4.18 -0.72 9.75
C LYS A 81 2.85 -0.45 9.05
N VAL A 82 1.71 -0.71 9.70
CA VAL A 82 0.38 -0.39 9.16
C VAL A 82 0.26 1.12 8.93
N LEU A 83 0.48 1.91 9.98
CA LEU A 83 0.41 3.38 9.91
C LEU A 83 1.31 3.95 8.81
N ARG A 84 2.59 3.53 8.78
CA ARG A 84 3.54 3.98 7.76
C ARG A 84 3.05 3.67 6.34
N THR A 85 2.50 2.48 6.13
CA THR A 85 1.97 2.08 4.83
C THR A 85 0.81 2.98 4.40
N LEU A 86 -0.06 3.36 5.33
CA LEU A 86 -1.21 4.24 5.05
C LEU A 86 -0.81 5.70 4.82
N THR A 87 0.21 6.20 5.53
CA THR A 87 0.72 7.56 5.34
C THR A 87 1.53 7.72 4.07
N GLU A 88 2.24 6.66 3.64
CA GLU A 88 3.02 6.65 2.40
C GLU A 88 2.17 6.29 1.16
N SER A 89 0.95 5.76 1.35
CA SER A 89 0.02 5.50 0.25
C SER A 89 -0.67 6.78 -0.18
N THR A 90 0.00 7.57 -1.01
CA THR A 90 -0.61 8.68 -1.73
C THR A 90 -1.40 8.13 -2.91
N TYR A 91 -2.70 8.42 -2.95
CA TYR A 91 -3.56 8.11 -4.09
C TYR A 91 -4.04 9.41 -4.72
N GLU A 92 -3.56 9.68 -5.91
CA GLU A 92 -4.03 10.78 -6.74
C GLU A 92 -5.08 10.23 -7.70
N ILE A 93 -6.27 10.84 -7.68
CA ILE A 93 -7.32 10.52 -8.63
C ILE A 93 -7.03 11.30 -9.90
N GLN A 94 -7.02 10.59 -11.03
CA GLN A 94 -6.94 11.20 -12.35
C GLN A 94 -8.26 10.94 -13.08
N PRO A 95 -9.00 12.00 -13.45
CA PRO A 95 -10.21 11.86 -14.25
C PRO A 95 -9.93 11.12 -15.56
N GLN A 96 -10.82 10.22 -15.95
CA GLN A 96 -10.71 9.53 -17.24
C GLN A 96 -11.00 10.46 -18.42
N GLN A 97 -11.70 11.57 -18.19
CA GLN A 97 -12.15 12.50 -19.22
C GLN A 97 -11.79 13.94 -18.86
N SER A 98 -11.62 14.78 -19.89
CA SER A 98 -11.41 16.22 -19.71
C SER A 98 -12.71 17.01 -19.59
N HIS A 99 -13.82 16.45 -20.08
CA HIS A 99 -15.14 17.08 -20.08
C HIS A 99 -16.19 16.06 -19.66
N TYR A 100 -17.10 16.50 -18.79
CA TYR A 100 -18.24 15.72 -18.30
C TYR A 100 -19.50 16.56 -18.53
N GLU A 101 -20.54 15.96 -19.12
CA GLU A 101 -21.80 16.66 -19.35
C GLU A 101 -22.52 16.99 -18.04
N SER A 102 -22.50 16.05 -17.09
CA SER A 102 -23.08 16.23 -15.76
C SER A 102 -22.22 15.56 -14.69
N LEU A 103 -22.24 16.12 -13.48
CA LEU A 103 -21.58 15.54 -12.31
C LEU A 103 -22.54 15.60 -11.12
N GLU A 104 -22.60 14.52 -10.37
CA GLU A 104 -23.27 14.46 -9.09
C GLU A 104 -22.30 14.91 -8.01
N VAL A 105 -22.71 15.85 -7.16
CA VAL A 105 -21.90 16.32 -6.04
C VAL A 105 -22.58 15.87 -4.76
N ASP A 106 -21.81 15.23 -3.91
CA ASP A 106 -22.27 14.78 -2.60
C ASP A 106 -21.22 15.08 -1.53
N GLU A 107 -21.68 15.10 -0.28
CA GLU A 107 -20.86 15.43 0.87
C GLU A 107 -21.16 14.56 2.09
N PHE A 108 -20.12 14.29 2.87
CA PHE A 108 -20.30 13.83 4.24
C PHE A 108 -19.24 14.47 5.13
N TRP A 109 -19.46 14.39 6.44
CA TRP A 109 -18.55 14.97 7.41
C TRP A 109 -18.20 13.98 8.51
N ASN A 110 -17.02 14.17 9.08
CA ASN A 110 -16.53 13.43 10.24
C ASN A 110 -15.69 14.33 11.16
N PHE A 111 -15.34 13.81 12.33
CA PHE A 111 -14.46 14.49 13.28
C PHE A 111 -13.02 14.02 13.12
N VAL A 112 -12.06 14.96 13.13
CA VAL A 112 -10.63 14.64 13.05
C VAL A 112 -9.92 15.08 14.31
N GLY A 113 -9.37 14.13 15.07
CA GLY A 113 -8.66 14.35 16.33
C GLY A 113 -9.57 14.67 17.52
N ASN A 114 -10.52 15.61 17.38
CA ASN A 114 -11.50 15.95 18.41
C ASN A 114 -12.87 16.34 17.82
N LYS A 115 -13.92 16.35 18.66
CA LYS A 115 -15.31 16.63 18.25
C LYS A 115 -15.58 18.08 17.83
N LYS A 116 -14.67 19.01 18.10
CA LYS A 116 -14.80 20.41 17.64
C LYS A 116 -14.29 20.57 16.21
N ASN A 117 -13.36 19.71 15.80
CA ASN A 117 -12.80 19.72 14.46
C ASN A 117 -13.60 18.84 13.50
N LYS A 118 -14.69 19.40 12.97
CA LYS A 118 -15.45 18.78 11.87
C LYS A 118 -14.71 19.02 10.55
N GLN A 119 -14.62 17.98 9.73
CA GLN A 119 -14.06 17.99 8.39
C GLN A 119 -15.07 17.38 7.43
N TRP A 120 -15.24 18.02 6.28
CA TRP A 120 -16.13 17.60 5.20
C TRP A 120 -15.29 16.98 4.10
N LEU A 121 -15.78 15.86 3.58
CA LEU A 121 -15.41 15.38 2.26
C LEU A 121 -16.51 15.80 1.30
N ILE A 122 -16.14 16.59 0.29
CA ILE A 122 -17.00 16.89 -0.85
C ILE A 122 -16.37 16.21 -2.05
N TYR A 123 -17.17 15.49 -2.84
CA TYR A 123 -16.67 14.78 -4.00
C TYR A 123 -17.61 14.95 -5.19
N ALA A 124 -17.03 14.95 -6.39
CA ALA A 124 -17.74 14.92 -7.65
C ALA A 124 -17.73 13.50 -8.21
N TYR A 125 -18.90 12.97 -8.51
CA TYR A 125 -19.14 11.62 -9.01
C TYR A 125 -19.75 11.69 -10.40
N HIS A 126 -19.17 10.94 -11.33
CA HIS A 126 -19.75 10.79 -12.66
C HIS A 126 -20.52 9.47 -12.73
N ARG A 127 -21.84 9.55 -12.90
CA ARG A 127 -22.73 8.39 -12.81
C ARG A 127 -22.49 7.37 -13.91
N GLU A 128 -22.22 7.82 -15.14
CA GLU A 128 -22.12 6.92 -16.29
C GLU A 128 -20.86 6.05 -16.25
N THR A 129 -19.72 6.62 -15.83
CA THR A 129 -18.45 5.87 -15.67
C THR A 129 -18.31 5.24 -14.29
N GLY A 130 -19.07 5.71 -13.31
CA GLY A 130 -18.94 5.30 -11.92
C GLY A 130 -17.66 5.81 -11.25
N GLU A 131 -17.00 6.82 -11.80
CA GLU A 131 -15.75 7.35 -11.26
C GLU A 131 -15.99 8.52 -10.29
N ILE A 132 -15.12 8.62 -9.29
CA ILE A 132 -14.94 9.87 -8.54
C ILE A 132 -13.99 10.72 -9.38
N VAL A 133 -14.44 11.90 -9.80
CA VAL A 133 -13.67 12.81 -10.67
C VAL A 133 -12.72 13.67 -9.85
N ALA A 134 -13.21 14.18 -8.72
CA ALA A 134 -12.44 15.01 -7.81
C ALA A 134 -12.99 14.90 -6.39
N TYR A 135 -12.16 15.21 -5.40
CA TYR A 135 -12.59 15.33 -4.01
C TYR A 135 -11.77 16.40 -3.29
N VAL A 136 -12.36 16.97 -2.25
CA VAL A 136 -11.68 17.92 -1.36
C VAL A 136 -12.04 17.62 0.09
N TRP A 137 -11.04 17.71 0.96
CA TRP A 137 -11.21 17.71 2.41
C TRP A 137 -11.07 19.12 2.95
N GLY A 138 -11.95 19.52 3.86
CA GLY A 138 -11.81 20.82 4.52
C GLY A 138 -12.93 21.17 5.49
N LYS A 139 -13.00 22.46 5.83
CA LYS A 139 -14.18 23.03 6.47
C LYS A 139 -15.28 23.21 5.43
N ARG A 140 -16.54 23.18 5.88
CA ARG A 140 -17.67 23.60 5.05
C ARG A 140 -17.59 25.09 4.74
#